data_AF-A0A340Y961-F1
#
_entry.id   AF-A0A340Y961-F1
#
_cell.length_a   1.000
_cell.length_b   1.000
_cell.length_c   1.000
_cell.angle_alpha   90.00
_cell.angle_beta   90.00
_cell.angle_gamma   90.00
#
_symmetry.space_group_name_H-M   'P 1'
#
loop_
_entity.id
_entity.type
_entity.pdbx_description
1 polymer ?
#
loop_
_entity_poly.entity_id
_entity_poly.type
_entity_poly.pdbx_seq_one_letter_code
_entity_poly.pdbx_strand_id
1 'polypeptide(L)'
;MIIFGWAVFLASRSLGQGLLLTLEEHIARFLGTRGATATMGNSCICRDDSGAEDSVDTQQQQADNSAVPTADMRSQPRDPVRPPRRGRGPHEPRRKKQNVDGLVLDTLAVIRTLVDNDQEPPYSMITLHEMAETDEGWLDVVQSLIRVIPLEDPLGPAVITLLLDECPLPTKDALQKLTEILNLNGEVACQDSGHPAKHRNTSAVLGCLAEKLAGPASIGLLSPGILEYLLQCLKLQSHPTVMLFALIALEKFAQTSENKLTISESSISDRLVTLESWADDPDYLKRQVGFCAQWSLDNLFLKEGRQLTYEKVDLNSIKAMLNSNDVSEYLKISPHGLEARCDASSFESVRCTFCVDAGVWYYEVTVVTSGVMQIGWATRDSKFLNHEGYGIGDDEYSCAYDGCRQLIWYNARSKPHQHPCWKEGDTVGFLLDLNEKQMIFFLNGNQLPPEKQVFSSTVSGFFAAASFMSYQQCEFNFGAKPFKYPPSVKFSTFNDYAFLTAEEKIILPRHRRLALLKQVSIRENCCSLCCDEVADTQLKPCGHSDLCMDCALQLETCPLCRKEIVSRVRQISHIS
;
A
#
# COMPACT_ATOMS: atom_id res chain seq x y z
N MET A 1 -26.30 3.53 -11.36
CA MET A 1 -25.63 3.69 -12.67
C MET A 1 -24.17 4.14 -12.55
N ILE A 2 -23.64 4.49 -11.36
CA ILE A 2 -22.21 4.78 -11.14
C ILE A 2 -21.50 3.62 -10.41
N ILE A 3 -22.24 2.80 -9.65
CA ILE A 3 -21.78 1.54 -9.03
C ILE A 3 -21.30 0.50 -10.07
N PHE A 4 -21.79 0.57 -11.31
CA PHE A 4 -21.37 -0.36 -12.39
C PHE A 4 -20.10 0.11 -13.12
N GLY A 5 -19.77 1.41 -13.07
CA GLY A 5 -18.56 1.95 -13.71
C GLY A 5 -17.29 1.60 -12.96
N TRP A 6 -17.36 1.63 -11.63
CA TRP A 6 -16.22 1.34 -10.74
C TRP A 6 -15.82 -0.15 -10.75
N ALA A 7 -16.80 -1.06 -10.72
CA ALA A 7 -16.55 -2.50 -10.80
C ALA A 7 -16.07 -2.96 -12.20
N VAL A 8 -16.58 -2.37 -13.28
CA VAL A 8 -16.17 -2.72 -14.66
C VAL A 8 -14.78 -2.16 -15.00
N PHE A 9 -14.37 -1.03 -14.42
CA PHE A 9 -13.04 -0.45 -14.62
C PHE A 9 -11.94 -1.23 -13.88
N LEU A 10 -12.20 -1.69 -12.65
CA LEU A 10 -11.26 -2.55 -11.91
C LEU A 10 -11.12 -3.95 -12.53
N ALA A 11 -12.23 -4.54 -13.00
CA ALA A 11 -12.20 -5.83 -13.69
C ALA A 11 -11.43 -5.80 -15.02
N SER A 12 -11.50 -4.69 -15.77
CA SER A 12 -10.77 -4.53 -17.04
C SER A 12 -9.27 -4.30 -16.87
N ARG A 13 -8.84 -3.70 -15.75
CA ARG A 13 -7.42 -3.56 -15.38
C ARG A 13 -6.77 -4.89 -14.99
N SER A 14 -7.47 -5.71 -14.21
CA SER A 14 -7.05 -7.07 -13.85
C SER A 14 -6.94 -7.99 -15.08
N LEU A 15 -7.88 -7.87 -16.03
CA LEU A 15 -7.84 -8.58 -17.31
C LEU A 15 -6.67 -8.10 -18.20
N GLY A 16 -6.34 -6.80 -18.20
CA GLY A 16 -5.21 -6.25 -18.96
C GLY A 16 -3.84 -6.71 -18.45
N GLN A 17 -3.66 -6.80 -17.13
CA GLN A 17 -2.43 -7.33 -16.52
C GLN A 17 -2.30 -8.86 -16.71
N GLY A 18 -3.42 -9.60 -16.64
CA GLY A 18 -3.44 -11.03 -16.94
C GLY A 18 -3.12 -11.34 -18.41
N LEU A 19 -3.60 -10.52 -19.35
CA LEU A 19 -3.30 -10.69 -20.78
C LEU A 19 -1.84 -10.38 -21.13
N LEU A 20 -1.21 -9.39 -20.49
CA LEU A 20 0.20 -9.08 -20.71
C LEU A 20 1.14 -10.21 -20.26
N LEU A 21 0.86 -10.82 -19.09
CA LEU A 21 1.62 -11.97 -18.58
C LEU A 21 1.49 -13.20 -19.50
N THR A 22 0.29 -13.45 -20.04
CA THR A 22 0.08 -14.57 -20.99
C THR A 22 0.70 -14.34 -22.37
N LEU A 23 0.90 -13.07 -22.78
CA LEU A 23 1.53 -12.72 -24.05
C LEU A 23 3.06 -12.83 -23.99
N GLU A 24 3.67 -12.46 -22.86
CA GLU A 24 5.10 -12.65 -22.61
C GLU A 24 5.48 -14.14 -22.53
N GLU A 25 4.65 -14.98 -21.90
CA GLU A 25 4.85 -16.43 -21.89
C GLU A 25 4.67 -17.10 -23.27
N HIS A 26 3.79 -16.57 -24.13
CA HIS A 26 3.61 -17.07 -25.50
C HIS A 26 4.75 -16.67 -26.44
N ILE A 27 5.33 -15.47 -26.28
CA ILE A 27 6.47 -15.01 -27.08
C ILE A 27 7.74 -15.78 -26.69
N ALA A 28 7.94 -16.09 -25.41
CA ALA A 28 9.06 -16.89 -24.94
C ALA A 28 9.02 -18.36 -25.43
N ARG A 29 7.81 -18.94 -25.61
CA ARG A 29 7.64 -20.31 -26.14
C ARG A 29 7.77 -20.41 -27.67
N PHE A 30 7.62 -19.32 -28.42
CA PHE A 30 7.75 -19.33 -29.88
C PHE A 30 9.18 -19.14 -30.40
N LEU A 31 10.13 -18.71 -29.56
CA LEU A 31 11.52 -18.41 -29.97
C LEU A 31 12.56 -19.44 -29.50
N GLY A 32 12.11 -20.64 -29.12
CA GLY A 32 12.95 -21.64 -28.46
C GLY A 32 13.24 -22.92 -29.24
N THR A 33 13.46 -22.93 -30.56
CA THR A 33 14.13 -24.07 -31.23
C THR A 33 14.75 -23.71 -32.59
N ARG A 34 16.09 -23.81 -32.65
CA ARG A 34 17.00 -24.22 -33.75
C ARG A 34 18.10 -23.21 -34.07
N GLY A 35 19.33 -23.65 -33.83
CA GLY A 35 20.55 -22.95 -34.19
C GLY A 35 21.12 -23.31 -35.57
N ALA A 36 22.17 -22.54 -35.87
CA ALA A 36 23.33 -22.80 -36.75
C ALA A 36 23.27 -22.41 -38.25
N THR A 37 24.17 -21.46 -38.56
CA THR A 37 25.00 -21.25 -39.79
C THR A 37 24.36 -20.72 -41.08
N ALA A 38 24.69 -19.49 -41.48
CA ALA A 38 25.56 -19.17 -42.64
C ALA A 38 25.53 -17.66 -43.04
N THR A 39 26.72 -17.20 -43.41
CA THR A 39 27.23 -15.97 -44.04
C THR A 39 26.38 -15.08 -45.00
N MET A 40 26.74 -13.78 -44.95
CA MET A 40 26.78 -12.71 -45.99
C MET A 40 25.52 -11.88 -46.34
N GLY A 41 25.71 -10.54 -46.37
CA GLY A 41 25.10 -9.65 -47.38
C GLY A 41 24.53 -8.33 -46.88
N ASN A 42 25.23 -7.21 -47.14
CA ASN A 42 24.74 -5.83 -47.07
C ASN A 42 23.49 -5.61 -47.96
N SER A 43 22.59 -4.70 -47.56
CA SER A 43 22.10 -3.61 -48.44
C SER A 43 21.25 -2.58 -47.69
N CYS A 44 21.75 -1.34 -47.65
CA CYS A 44 20.95 -0.11 -47.56
C CYS A 44 20.01 0.01 -48.78
N ILE A 45 18.80 0.55 -48.59
CA ILE A 45 18.08 1.28 -49.63
C ILE A 45 17.40 2.49 -48.99
N CYS A 46 17.94 3.68 -49.28
CA CYS A 46 17.29 4.97 -49.17
C CYS A 46 16.22 5.11 -50.27
N ARG A 47 15.17 5.90 -50.04
CA ARG A 47 14.43 6.53 -51.13
C ARG A 47 13.76 7.83 -50.67
N ASP A 48 14.44 8.94 -50.91
CA ASP A 48 13.82 10.21 -51.22
C ASP A 48 13.27 10.16 -52.65
N ASP A 49 12.11 10.78 -52.89
CA ASP A 49 11.94 11.61 -54.08
C ASP A 49 10.74 12.56 -53.93
N SER A 50 11.06 13.82 -54.14
CA SER A 50 10.23 15.02 -54.24
C SER A 50 9.43 15.10 -55.55
N GLY A 51 8.31 15.83 -55.52
CA GLY A 51 7.60 16.31 -56.71
C GLY A 51 6.68 17.49 -56.35
N ALA A 52 6.93 18.64 -56.97
CA ALA A 52 6.32 19.94 -56.74
C ALA A 52 5.26 20.30 -57.81
N GLU A 53 4.72 21.54 -57.69
CA GLU A 53 3.84 22.33 -58.59
C GLU A 53 2.32 22.12 -58.39
N ASP A 54 1.41 23.10 -58.36
CA ASP A 54 1.39 24.58 -58.37
C ASP A 54 -0.08 24.98 -58.02
N SER A 55 -0.36 25.95 -57.12
CA SER A 55 -0.80 27.34 -57.40
C SER A 55 -2.16 27.45 -58.17
N VAL A 56 -3.25 28.15 -57.77
CA VAL A 56 -3.45 29.61 -57.56
C VAL A 56 -4.96 29.93 -57.26
N ASP A 57 -5.21 30.98 -56.45
CA ASP A 57 -6.36 31.93 -56.33
C ASP A 57 -7.79 31.48 -55.90
N THR A 58 -8.59 32.26 -55.16
CA THR A 58 -8.68 33.74 -55.05
C THR A 58 -9.33 34.18 -53.73
N GLN A 59 -8.96 35.39 -53.28
CA GLN A 59 -9.54 36.22 -52.21
C GLN A 59 -10.99 36.69 -52.59
N GLN A 60 -11.85 37.31 -51.77
CA GLN A 60 -11.66 38.56 -51.01
C GLN A 60 -12.97 39.02 -50.31
N GLN A 61 -12.82 39.80 -49.22
CA GLN A 61 -13.67 40.88 -48.66
C GLN A 61 -15.06 40.56 -48.04
N GLN A 62 -15.29 40.75 -46.73
CA GLN A 62 -15.45 41.99 -45.91
C GLN A 62 -16.63 42.90 -46.31
N ALA A 63 -17.63 43.06 -45.42
CA ALA A 63 -17.92 44.31 -44.68
C ALA A 63 -19.28 44.27 -43.94
N ASP A 64 -19.37 45.13 -42.91
CA ASP A 64 -20.39 45.33 -41.87
C ASP A 64 -21.82 45.70 -42.33
N ASN A 65 -22.84 45.40 -41.52
CA ASN A 65 -23.55 46.38 -40.68
C ASN A 65 -24.87 45.87 -40.04
N SER A 66 -25.15 46.48 -38.89
CA SER A 66 -26.29 46.40 -37.96
C SER A 66 -27.71 46.67 -38.52
N ALA A 67 -28.73 45.99 -37.97
CA ALA A 67 -30.10 46.51 -37.77
C ALA A 67 -30.98 45.59 -36.87
N VAL A 68 -31.92 46.19 -36.14
CA VAL A 68 -33.01 45.64 -35.27
C VAL A 68 -34.27 46.47 -35.60
N PRO A 69 -35.56 46.16 -35.25
CA PRO A 69 -36.34 44.91 -35.03
C PRO A 69 -37.63 44.83 -35.91
N THR A 70 -38.42 43.74 -35.85
CA THR A 70 -39.91 43.76 -35.71
C THR A 70 -40.55 42.35 -35.65
N ALA A 71 -41.74 42.27 -35.04
CA ALA A 71 -42.58 41.11 -34.67
C ALA A 71 -43.15 40.35 -35.90
N ASP A 72 -43.68 39.11 -35.88
CA ASP A 72 -44.87 38.65 -35.14
C ASP A 72 -45.13 37.14 -35.34
N MET A 73 -46.12 36.65 -34.60
CA MET A 73 -46.53 35.28 -34.24
C MET A 73 -46.66 34.17 -35.32
N ARG A 74 -46.36 32.91 -34.93
CA ARG A 74 -47.32 31.77 -34.92
C ARG A 74 -46.83 30.55 -34.12
N SER A 75 -47.81 29.86 -33.55
CA SER A 75 -47.86 28.93 -32.41
C SER A 75 -47.51 27.46 -32.69
N GLN A 76 -46.96 26.75 -31.69
CA GLN A 76 -47.34 25.37 -31.26
C GLN A 76 -46.60 24.94 -29.95
N PRO A 77 -47.04 23.89 -29.20
CA PRO A 77 -47.30 23.97 -27.75
C PRO A 77 -46.23 23.35 -26.81
N ARG A 78 -46.45 23.63 -25.50
CA ARG A 78 -45.62 23.39 -24.31
C ARG A 78 -45.38 21.93 -23.91
N ASP A 79 -44.20 21.70 -23.31
CA ASP A 79 -43.88 20.60 -22.39
C ASP A 79 -43.43 21.16 -21.00
N PRO A 80 -43.48 20.38 -19.91
CA PRO A 80 -43.71 20.88 -18.55
C PRO A 80 -42.46 21.42 -17.79
N VAL A 81 -42.73 22.54 -17.12
CA VAL A 81 -42.07 23.23 -16.00
C VAL A 81 -40.91 22.50 -15.28
N ARG A 82 -39.71 23.09 -15.38
CA ARG A 82 -38.58 22.90 -14.46
C ARG A 82 -38.80 23.75 -13.19
N PRO A 83 -38.59 23.24 -11.96
CA PRO A 83 -38.75 24.05 -10.75
C PRO A 83 -37.65 25.14 -10.67
N PRO A 84 -37.94 26.31 -10.07
CA PRO A 84 -37.00 27.43 -10.04
C PRO A 84 -35.83 27.15 -9.09
N ARG A 85 -34.64 27.57 -9.50
CA ARG A 85 -33.42 27.60 -8.66
C ARG A 85 -33.74 28.36 -7.37
N ARG A 86 -33.61 27.70 -6.21
CA ARG A 86 -33.65 28.37 -4.90
C ARG A 86 -32.50 29.38 -4.83
N GLY A 87 -32.86 30.64 -4.58
CA GLY A 87 -31.91 31.72 -4.34
C GLY A 87 -31.06 31.46 -3.10
N ARG A 88 -29.81 31.93 -3.14
CA ARG A 88 -28.85 31.90 -2.03
C ARG A 88 -29.43 32.61 -0.80
N GLY A 89 -29.34 31.95 0.36
CA GLY A 89 -29.63 32.58 1.65
C GLY A 89 -28.51 33.52 2.12
N PRO A 90 -28.76 34.40 3.11
CA PRO A 90 -27.90 35.55 3.41
C PRO A 90 -26.65 35.25 4.28
N HIS A 91 -26.20 33.99 4.37
CA HIS A 91 -25.12 33.59 5.30
C HIS A 91 -24.05 32.66 4.70
N GLU A 92 -23.85 32.63 3.38
CA GLU A 92 -22.61 32.05 2.84
C GLU A 92 -21.44 33.02 3.05
N PRO A 93 -20.38 32.64 3.81
CA PRO A 93 -19.18 33.46 3.89
C PRO A 93 -18.59 33.63 2.49
N ARG A 94 -18.26 34.88 2.13
CA ARG A 94 -17.60 35.23 0.86
C ARG A 94 -16.36 34.37 0.66
N ARG A 95 -16.42 33.39 -0.25
CA ARG A 95 -15.31 32.51 -0.61
C ARG A 95 -14.13 33.35 -1.10
N LYS A 96 -13.02 33.38 -0.34
CA LYS A 96 -11.73 33.86 -0.84
C LYS A 96 -11.33 32.95 -2.01
N LYS A 97 -10.72 33.50 -3.06
CA LYS A 97 -9.99 32.68 -4.06
C LYS A 97 -8.95 31.87 -3.27
N GLN A 98 -9.20 30.58 -3.06
CA GLN A 98 -8.24 29.72 -2.40
C GLN A 98 -7.14 29.39 -3.43
N ASN A 99 -5.90 29.60 -3.03
CA ASN A 99 -4.74 29.10 -3.77
C ASN A 99 -4.53 27.61 -3.43
N VAL A 100 -3.74 26.92 -4.24
CA VAL A 100 -3.47 25.46 -4.09
C VAL A 100 -3.00 25.11 -2.68
N ASP A 101 -2.18 25.96 -2.08
CA ASP A 101 -1.69 25.87 -0.70
C ASP A 101 -2.82 25.77 0.32
N GLY A 102 -3.83 26.63 0.19
CA GLY A 102 -5.01 26.60 1.04
C GLY A 102 -5.80 25.31 0.88
N LEU A 103 -5.95 24.81 -0.35
CA LEU A 103 -6.67 23.55 -0.61
C LEU A 103 -5.94 22.34 -0.02
N VAL A 104 -4.61 22.28 -0.12
CA VAL A 104 -3.81 21.20 0.48
C VAL A 104 -3.94 21.19 2.00
N LEU A 105 -3.85 22.36 2.64
CA LEU A 105 -4.01 22.48 4.09
C LEU A 105 -5.44 22.19 4.55
N ASP A 106 -6.45 22.59 3.78
CA ASP A 106 -7.86 22.26 4.05
C ASP A 106 -8.08 20.74 3.98
N THR A 107 -7.50 20.06 2.98
CA THR A 107 -7.56 18.59 2.88
C THR A 107 -6.89 17.92 4.09
N LEU A 108 -5.70 18.39 4.49
CA LEU A 108 -5.01 17.88 5.68
C LEU A 108 -5.84 18.06 6.95
N ALA A 109 -6.53 19.20 7.10
CA ALA A 109 -7.35 19.48 8.28
C ALA A 109 -8.57 18.55 8.40
N VAL A 110 -9.12 18.07 7.27
CA VAL A 110 -10.32 17.21 7.25
C VAL A 110 -10.01 15.74 7.09
N ILE A 111 -8.79 15.35 6.70
CA ILE A 111 -8.45 13.96 6.39
C ILE A 111 -8.75 12.99 7.54
N ARG A 112 -8.53 13.43 8.78
CA ARG A 112 -8.82 12.65 9.99
C ARG A 112 -10.30 12.33 10.17
N THR A 113 -11.18 13.09 9.52
CA THR A 113 -12.63 12.92 9.55
C THR A 113 -13.16 12.04 8.42
N LEU A 114 -12.31 11.70 7.43
CA LEU A 114 -12.63 10.72 6.38
C LEU A 114 -12.51 9.32 6.96
N VAL A 115 -13.68 8.76 7.25
CA VAL A 115 -13.84 7.53 8.02
C VAL A 115 -14.49 6.47 7.15
N ASP A 116 -15.51 6.85 6.38
CA ASP A 116 -16.33 5.92 5.61
C ASP A 116 -15.98 5.99 4.12
N ASN A 117 -15.84 4.84 3.47
CA ASN A 117 -15.61 4.75 2.03
C ASN A 117 -16.81 5.31 1.22
N ASP A 118 -17.99 5.37 1.83
CA ASP A 118 -19.20 5.95 1.22
C ASP A 118 -19.28 7.49 1.38
N GLN A 119 -18.38 8.12 2.13
CA GLN A 119 -18.35 9.59 2.26
C GLN A 119 -17.87 10.25 0.97
N GLU A 120 -18.57 11.31 0.55
CA GLU A 120 -18.09 12.14 -0.56
C GLU A 120 -16.72 12.77 -0.20
N PRO A 121 -15.75 12.75 -1.14
CA PRO A 121 -14.45 13.34 -0.90
C PRO A 121 -14.59 14.85 -0.61
N PRO A 122 -13.71 15.44 0.22
CA PRO A 122 -13.77 16.85 0.53
C PRO A 122 -13.68 17.72 -0.72
N TYR A 123 -14.38 18.86 -0.71
CA TYR A 123 -14.33 19.82 -1.82
C TYR A 123 -12.89 20.23 -2.20
N SER A 124 -12.01 20.38 -1.21
CA SER A 124 -10.60 20.71 -1.43
C SER A 124 -9.88 19.63 -2.23
N MET A 125 -10.14 18.35 -1.92
CA MET A 125 -9.56 17.20 -2.61
C MET A 125 -10.08 17.10 -4.05
N ILE A 126 -11.39 17.24 -4.25
CA ILE A 126 -12.00 17.25 -5.60
C ILE A 126 -11.38 18.36 -6.45
N THR A 127 -11.30 19.58 -5.91
CA THR A 127 -10.74 20.73 -6.63
C THR A 127 -9.27 20.51 -6.98
N LEU A 128 -8.47 19.94 -6.07
CA LEU A 128 -7.07 19.62 -6.33
C LEU A 128 -6.92 18.59 -7.46
N HIS A 129 -7.77 17.55 -7.50
CA HIS A 129 -7.74 16.55 -8.57
C HIS A 129 -8.14 17.15 -9.92
N GLU A 130 -9.19 17.99 -9.96
CA GLU A 130 -9.59 18.72 -11.17
C GLU A 130 -8.46 19.62 -11.70
N MET A 131 -7.71 20.28 -10.81
CA MET A 131 -6.54 21.08 -11.20
C MET A 131 -5.41 20.22 -11.77
N ALA A 132 -5.19 19.04 -11.20
CA ALA A 132 -4.13 18.11 -11.61
C ALA A 132 -4.41 17.39 -12.95
N GLU A 133 -5.56 17.63 -13.60
CA GLU A 133 -5.83 17.14 -14.97
C GLU A 133 -4.95 17.77 -16.05
N THR A 134 -4.26 18.88 -15.73
CA THR A 134 -3.31 19.54 -16.63
C THR A 134 -1.89 19.45 -16.08
N ASP A 135 -0.88 19.38 -16.95
CA ASP A 135 0.53 19.30 -16.53
C ASP A 135 0.95 20.46 -15.62
N GLU A 136 0.54 21.70 -15.93
CA GLU A 136 0.85 22.87 -15.10
C GLU A 136 0.13 22.83 -13.74
N GLY A 137 -1.14 22.45 -13.72
CA GLY A 137 -1.90 22.32 -12.47
C GLY A 137 -1.38 21.17 -11.60
N TRP A 138 -0.95 20.06 -12.21
CA TRP A 138 -0.29 18.97 -11.50
C TRP A 138 1.03 19.42 -10.86
N LEU A 139 1.84 20.19 -11.60
CA LEU A 139 3.08 20.79 -11.07
C LEU A 139 2.81 21.73 -9.88
N ASP A 140 1.74 22.53 -9.95
CA ASP A 140 1.34 23.41 -8.86
C ASP A 140 0.91 22.63 -7.61
N VAL A 141 0.14 21.53 -7.79
CA VAL A 141 -0.26 20.63 -6.69
C VAL A 141 0.97 20.00 -6.06
N VAL A 142 1.89 19.42 -6.84
CA VAL A 142 3.11 18.79 -6.33
C VAL A 142 3.98 19.79 -5.57
N GLN A 143 4.20 20.99 -6.12
CA GLN A 143 4.98 22.03 -5.44
C GLN A 143 4.31 22.51 -4.14
N SER A 144 2.98 22.59 -4.12
CA SER A 144 2.21 22.92 -2.91
C SER A 144 2.40 21.84 -1.84
N LEU A 145 2.25 20.56 -2.18
CA LEU A 145 2.50 19.42 -1.28
C LEU A 145 3.89 19.49 -0.64
N ILE A 146 4.91 19.85 -1.44
CA ILE A 146 6.29 20.03 -0.95
C ILE A 146 6.42 21.20 0.02
N ARG A 147 5.75 22.33 -0.28
CA ARG A 147 5.91 23.58 0.44
C ARG A 147 5.15 23.66 1.76
N VAL A 148 3.90 23.17 1.80
CA VAL A 148 2.96 23.57 2.87
C VAL A 148 2.73 22.52 3.94
N ILE A 149 3.00 21.24 3.67
CA ILE A 149 2.69 20.17 4.61
C ILE A 149 3.68 20.22 5.80
N PRO A 150 3.19 20.46 7.03
CA PRO A 150 4.04 20.66 8.20
C PRO A 150 4.69 19.36 8.66
N LEU A 151 5.86 19.47 9.29
CA LEU A 151 6.62 18.31 9.76
C LEU A 151 5.91 17.57 10.90
N GLU A 152 5.24 18.31 11.78
CA GLU A 152 4.63 17.80 13.02
C GLU A 152 3.27 17.13 12.82
N ASP A 153 2.70 17.18 11.61
CA ASP A 153 1.42 16.53 11.35
C ASP A 153 1.65 15.04 11.03
N PRO A 154 1.10 14.11 11.83
CA PRO A 154 1.32 12.68 11.67
C PRO A 154 0.67 12.10 10.40
N LEU A 155 -0.33 12.79 9.83
CA LEU A 155 -1.01 12.40 8.59
C LEU A 155 -0.45 13.14 7.37
N GLY A 156 0.41 14.14 7.56
CA GLY A 156 1.02 14.93 6.49
C GLY A 156 1.57 14.09 5.32
N PRO A 157 2.45 13.10 5.53
CA PRO A 157 2.96 12.29 4.43
C PRO A 157 1.90 11.38 3.82
N ALA A 158 0.94 10.87 4.61
CA ALA A 158 -0.17 10.08 4.08
C ALA A 158 -1.07 10.91 3.14
N VAL A 159 -1.24 12.21 3.41
CA VAL A 159 -1.96 13.14 2.52
C VAL A 159 -1.21 13.35 1.20
N ILE A 160 0.13 13.39 1.20
CA ILE A 160 0.92 13.41 -0.04
C ILE A 160 0.62 12.17 -0.87
N THR A 161 0.66 10.99 -0.26
CA THR A 161 0.37 9.72 -0.93
C THR A 161 -1.05 9.73 -1.47
N LEU A 162 -2.05 10.05 -0.66
CA LEU A 162 -3.45 10.05 -1.06
C LEU A 162 -3.75 11.00 -2.23
N LEU A 163 -3.29 12.25 -2.14
CA LEU A 163 -3.55 13.24 -3.19
C LEU A 163 -2.83 12.87 -4.49
N LEU A 164 -1.62 12.32 -4.40
CA LEU A 164 -0.93 11.84 -5.59
C LEU A 164 -1.53 10.54 -6.11
N ASP A 165 -2.18 9.72 -5.26
CA ASP A 165 -2.72 8.41 -5.67
C ASP A 165 -3.83 8.53 -6.70
N GLU A 166 -4.70 9.51 -6.49
CA GLU A 166 -5.85 9.79 -7.34
C GLU A 166 -5.54 10.79 -8.48
N CYS A 167 -4.38 11.44 -8.47
CA CYS A 167 -3.96 12.29 -9.58
C CYS A 167 -3.67 11.47 -10.85
N PRO A 168 -3.94 12.04 -12.05
CA PRO A 168 -3.45 11.47 -13.30
C PRO A 168 -1.93 11.25 -13.28
N LEU A 169 -1.47 10.22 -14.00
CA LEU A 169 -0.04 10.02 -14.18
C LEU A 169 0.55 11.19 -14.99
N PRO A 170 1.68 11.77 -14.54
CA PRO A 170 2.27 12.91 -15.22
C PRO A 170 2.83 12.50 -16.58
N THR A 171 2.81 13.45 -17.52
CA THR A 171 3.51 13.28 -18.80
C THR A 171 5.04 13.28 -18.58
N LYS A 172 5.78 12.80 -19.59
CA LYS A 172 7.25 12.89 -19.57
C LYS A 172 7.73 14.34 -19.43
N ASP A 173 7.05 15.28 -20.08
CA ASP A 173 7.39 16.70 -20.05
C ASP A 173 7.11 17.31 -18.67
N ALA A 174 6.00 16.95 -18.02
CA ALA A 174 5.72 17.34 -16.64
C ALA A 174 6.78 16.81 -15.66
N LEU A 175 7.21 15.55 -15.80
CA LEU A 175 8.28 14.98 -14.99
C LEU A 175 9.63 15.68 -15.20
N GLN A 176 9.95 16.03 -16.45
CA GLN A 176 11.17 16.77 -16.78
C GLN A 176 11.12 18.16 -16.15
N LYS A 177 10.03 18.91 -16.33
CA LYS A 177 9.82 20.23 -15.69
C LYS A 177 9.92 20.14 -14.17
N LEU A 178 9.32 19.13 -13.55
CA LEU A 178 9.41 18.93 -12.11
C LEU A 178 10.88 18.76 -11.68
N THR A 179 11.64 17.95 -12.40
CA THR A 179 13.06 17.70 -12.10
C THR A 179 13.89 18.99 -12.23
N GLU A 180 13.61 19.80 -13.25
CA GLU A 180 14.25 21.11 -13.46
C GLU A 180 13.87 22.11 -12.36
N ILE A 181 12.60 22.15 -11.94
CA ILE A 181 12.12 23.03 -10.86
C ILE A 181 12.76 22.64 -9.52
N LEU A 182 12.81 21.34 -9.20
CA LEU A 182 13.36 20.88 -7.94
C LEU A 182 14.90 21.00 -7.91
N ASN A 183 15.57 20.86 -9.05
CA ASN A 183 17.02 20.99 -9.24
C ASN A 183 17.84 20.30 -8.11
N LEU A 184 17.46 19.06 -7.79
CA LEU A 184 18.00 18.32 -6.65
C LEU A 184 19.42 17.80 -6.91
N ASN A 185 20.29 17.97 -5.92
CA ASN A 185 21.66 17.48 -5.90
C ASN A 185 22.18 17.38 -4.45
N GLY A 186 23.41 16.91 -4.26
CA GLY A 186 24.03 16.80 -2.93
C GLY A 186 24.15 18.13 -2.17
N GLU A 187 24.35 19.26 -2.86
CA GLU A 187 24.45 20.58 -2.22
C GLU A 187 23.10 21.02 -1.63
N VAL A 188 22.01 20.85 -2.39
CA VAL A 188 20.65 21.15 -1.91
C VAL A 188 20.32 20.35 -0.65
N ALA A 189 20.72 19.07 -0.59
CA ALA A 189 20.56 18.24 0.60
C ALA A 189 21.40 18.71 1.81
N CYS A 190 22.54 19.36 1.59
CA CYS A 190 23.39 19.89 2.66
C CYS A 190 22.96 21.26 3.17
N GLN A 191 22.45 22.12 2.27
CA GLN A 191 22.20 23.54 2.55
C GLN A 191 20.97 23.77 3.45
N ASP A 192 19.97 22.88 3.43
CA ASP A 192 18.66 23.10 4.04
C ASP A 192 18.41 22.28 5.33
N SER A 193 19.44 22.10 6.19
CA SER A 193 19.21 21.63 7.57
C SER A 193 18.19 22.49 8.35
N GLY A 194 17.94 23.72 7.88
CA GLY A 194 16.91 24.63 8.39
C GLY A 194 15.47 24.36 7.92
N HIS A 195 15.22 23.48 6.94
CA HIS A 195 13.87 23.24 6.39
C HIS A 195 13.51 21.74 6.27
N PRO A 196 13.54 20.95 7.36
CA PRO A 196 13.28 19.51 7.33
C PRO A 196 11.92 19.11 6.73
N ALA A 197 10.88 19.94 6.91
CA ALA A 197 9.55 19.69 6.33
C ALA A 197 9.60 19.57 4.80
N LYS A 198 10.28 20.52 4.14
CA LYS A 198 10.43 20.55 2.69
C LYS A 198 11.14 19.30 2.18
N HIS A 199 12.25 18.91 2.80
CA HIS A 199 12.98 17.69 2.43
C HIS A 199 12.15 16.43 2.61
N ARG A 200 11.46 16.29 3.75
CA ARG A 200 10.55 15.17 4.00
C ARG A 200 9.49 15.09 2.93
N ASN A 201 8.85 16.21 2.62
CA ASN A 201 7.81 16.26 1.59
C ASN A 201 8.36 15.96 0.19
N THR A 202 9.54 16.49 -0.17
CA THR A 202 10.21 16.17 -1.44
C THR A 202 10.49 14.67 -1.56
N SER A 203 11.06 14.05 -0.52
CA SER A 203 11.30 12.60 -0.53
C SER A 203 10.01 11.79 -0.58
N ALA A 204 8.95 12.20 0.13
CA ALA A 204 7.65 11.54 0.07
C ALA A 204 7.05 11.61 -1.36
N VAL A 205 7.06 12.79 -1.99
CA VAL A 205 6.64 12.96 -3.39
C VAL A 205 7.43 12.05 -4.32
N LEU A 206 8.76 12.08 -4.23
CA LEU A 206 9.63 11.23 -5.06
C LEU A 206 9.32 9.74 -4.87
N GLY A 207 9.08 9.30 -3.63
CA GLY A 207 8.67 7.93 -3.33
C GLY A 207 7.32 7.55 -3.95
N CYS A 208 6.30 8.42 -3.84
CA CYS A 208 5.00 8.20 -4.45
C CYS A 208 5.09 8.12 -5.99
N LEU A 209 5.89 8.98 -6.62
CA LEU A 209 6.11 8.94 -8.06
C LEU A 209 6.87 7.67 -8.47
N ALA A 210 7.89 7.27 -7.71
CA ALA A 210 8.67 6.07 -7.98
C ALA A 210 7.83 4.79 -7.93
N GLU A 211 6.84 4.72 -7.03
CA GLU A 211 5.89 3.61 -6.91
C GLU A 211 4.88 3.55 -8.06
N LYS A 212 4.45 4.72 -8.57
CA LYS A 212 3.47 4.84 -9.66
C LYS A 212 4.08 4.66 -11.04
N LEU A 213 5.31 5.11 -11.23
CA LEU A 213 6.00 5.03 -12.50
C LEU A 213 6.69 3.67 -12.62
N ALA A 214 6.52 3.02 -13.76
CA ALA A 214 7.19 1.76 -14.07
C ALA A 214 8.13 1.91 -15.26
N GLY A 215 9.17 1.06 -15.30
CA GLY A 215 10.09 0.96 -16.43
C GLY A 215 10.81 2.27 -16.73
N PRO A 216 10.91 2.70 -18.01
CA PRO A 216 11.72 3.84 -18.41
C PRO A 216 11.39 5.17 -17.73
N ALA A 217 10.13 5.38 -17.32
CA ALA A 217 9.73 6.62 -16.66
C ALA A 217 10.31 6.73 -15.23
N SER A 218 10.29 5.64 -14.47
CA SER A 218 10.88 5.58 -13.13
C SER A 218 12.40 5.68 -13.18
N ILE A 219 13.02 5.04 -14.19
CA ILE A 219 14.46 5.13 -14.44
C ILE A 219 14.86 6.56 -14.79
N GLY A 220 14.09 7.22 -15.67
CA GLY A 220 14.35 8.60 -16.05
C GLY A 220 14.19 9.60 -14.89
N LEU A 221 13.29 9.32 -13.94
CA LEU A 221 13.08 10.15 -12.76
C LEU A 221 14.26 10.04 -11.77
N LEU A 222 14.89 8.87 -11.60
CA LEU A 222 16.05 8.71 -10.73
C LEU A 222 17.33 9.24 -11.40
N SER A 223 17.41 10.56 -11.56
CA SER A 223 18.62 11.21 -12.07
C SER A 223 19.78 11.08 -11.08
N PRO A 224 21.05 11.21 -11.53
CA PRO A 224 22.20 11.21 -10.63
C PRO A 224 22.11 12.25 -9.50
N GLY A 225 21.55 13.43 -9.79
CA GLY A 225 21.33 14.48 -8.80
C GLY A 225 20.29 14.10 -7.74
N ILE A 226 19.19 13.46 -8.15
CA ILE A 226 18.16 12.96 -7.22
C ILE A 226 18.72 11.84 -6.34
N LEU A 227 19.47 10.90 -6.93
CA LEU A 227 20.12 9.84 -6.16
C LEU A 227 21.10 10.42 -5.14
N GLU A 228 21.97 11.35 -5.55
CA GLU A 228 22.91 12.02 -4.65
C GLU A 228 22.18 12.77 -3.53
N TYR A 229 21.12 13.51 -3.85
CA TYR A 229 20.28 14.20 -2.89
C TYR A 229 19.70 13.24 -1.84
N LEU A 230 19.09 12.14 -2.27
CA LEU A 230 18.48 11.15 -1.36
C LEU A 230 19.54 10.46 -0.48
N LEU A 231 20.69 10.09 -1.04
CA LEU A 231 21.79 9.51 -0.27
C LEU A 231 22.34 10.52 0.76
N GLN A 232 22.44 11.79 0.40
CA GLN A 232 22.90 12.84 1.30
C GLN A 232 21.93 13.07 2.46
N CYS A 233 20.62 12.92 2.25
CA CYS A 233 19.59 12.94 3.29
C CYS A 233 19.70 11.79 4.31
N LEU A 234 20.46 10.72 4.01
CA LEU A 234 20.70 9.60 4.93
C LEU A 234 21.90 9.82 5.87
N LYS A 235 22.59 10.97 5.82
CA LYS A 235 23.71 11.24 6.74
C LYS A 235 23.20 11.54 8.14
N LEU A 236 23.95 11.13 9.17
CA LEU A 236 23.61 11.31 10.60
C LEU A 236 23.28 12.76 11.03
N GLN A 237 23.70 13.76 10.27
CA GLN A 237 23.40 15.17 10.54
C GLN A 237 22.00 15.58 10.07
N SER A 238 21.35 14.80 9.20
CA SER A 238 20.01 15.07 8.71
C SER A 238 18.96 14.82 9.78
N HIS A 239 17.79 15.44 9.64
CA HIS A 239 16.65 15.20 10.53
C HIS A 239 16.14 13.74 10.35
N PRO A 240 15.82 12.99 11.43
CA PRO A 240 15.36 11.60 11.32
C PRO A 240 14.19 11.38 10.36
N THR A 241 13.18 12.25 10.36
CA THR A 241 12.06 12.17 9.40
C THR A 241 12.52 12.33 7.95
N VAL A 242 13.52 13.17 7.69
CA VAL A 242 14.09 13.33 6.34
C VAL A 242 14.82 12.05 5.92
N MET A 243 15.61 11.46 6.83
CA MET A 243 16.27 10.17 6.59
C MET A 243 15.26 9.06 6.28
N LEU A 244 14.19 8.97 7.08
CA LEU A 244 13.15 7.95 6.94
C LEU A 244 12.50 8.02 5.56
N PHE A 245 12.03 9.20 5.14
CA PHE A 245 11.37 9.35 3.85
C PHE A 245 12.33 9.28 2.67
N ALA A 246 13.59 9.69 2.83
CA ALA A 246 14.62 9.47 1.81
C ALA A 246 14.90 7.98 1.61
N LEU A 247 14.97 7.20 2.70
CA LEU A 247 15.12 5.75 2.63
C LEU A 247 13.91 5.10 1.97
N ILE A 248 12.69 5.43 2.40
CA ILE A 248 11.46 4.92 1.77
C ILE A 248 11.43 5.25 0.27
N ALA A 249 11.80 6.47 -0.13
CA ALA A 249 11.87 6.84 -1.55
C ALA A 249 12.86 5.95 -2.32
N LEU A 250 14.05 5.70 -1.78
CA LEU A 250 15.04 4.80 -2.40
C LEU A 250 14.51 3.36 -2.50
N GLU A 251 13.77 2.86 -1.49
CA GLU A 251 13.10 1.57 -1.56
C GLU A 251 12.05 1.52 -2.69
N LYS A 252 11.25 2.58 -2.85
CA LYS A 252 10.26 2.68 -3.94
C LYS A 252 10.93 2.71 -5.31
N PHE A 253 12.00 3.49 -5.49
CA PHE A 253 12.78 3.47 -6.73
C PHE A 253 13.36 2.08 -7.02
N ALA A 254 13.82 1.35 -6.01
CA ALA A 254 14.37 0.01 -6.13
C ALA A 254 13.33 -1.09 -6.47
N GLN A 255 12.05 -0.75 -6.62
CA GLN A 255 11.07 -1.65 -7.20
C GLN A 255 11.33 -1.90 -8.69
N THR A 256 11.97 -0.95 -9.38
CA THR A 256 12.48 -1.14 -10.75
C THR A 256 13.90 -1.74 -10.70
N SER A 257 14.14 -2.80 -11.46
CA SER A 257 15.40 -3.58 -11.43
C SER A 257 16.64 -2.73 -11.70
N GLU A 258 16.60 -1.84 -12.70
CA GLU A 258 17.70 -0.96 -13.10
C GLU A 258 18.01 0.09 -12.04
N ASN A 259 16.98 0.70 -11.45
CA ASN A 259 17.13 1.62 -10.33
C ASN A 259 17.69 0.89 -9.10
N LYS A 260 17.23 -0.33 -8.82
CA LYS A 260 17.77 -1.15 -7.73
C LYS A 260 19.27 -1.39 -7.89
N LEU A 261 19.72 -1.75 -9.09
CA LEU A 261 21.15 -1.93 -9.37
C LEU A 261 21.92 -0.61 -9.15
N THR A 262 21.44 0.48 -9.74
CA THR A 262 22.04 1.82 -9.62
C THR A 262 22.17 2.27 -8.16
N ILE A 263 21.13 2.06 -7.35
CA ILE A 263 21.13 2.40 -5.93
C ILE A 263 22.07 1.45 -5.15
N SER A 264 22.07 0.15 -5.46
CA SER A 264 22.89 -0.85 -4.76
C SER A 264 24.39 -0.67 -5.01
N GLU A 265 24.77 -0.17 -6.19
CA GLU A 265 26.16 0.18 -6.54
C GLU A 265 26.64 1.48 -5.87
N SER A 266 25.74 2.23 -5.24
CA SER A 266 26.06 3.44 -4.49
C SER A 266 26.52 3.14 -3.06
N SER A 267 26.81 4.20 -2.30
CA SER A 267 27.17 4.14 -0.86
C SER A 267 25.99 3.87 0.09
N ILE A 268 24.82 3.44 -0.41
CA ILE A 268 23.62 3.28 0.42
C ILE A 268 23.83 2.27 1.55
N SER A 269 24.41 1.11 1.27
CA SER A 269 24.56 0.03 2.26
C SER A 269 25.47 0.45 3.43
N ASP A 270 26.53 1.21 3.18
CA ASP A 270 27.40 1.77 4.23
C ASP A 270 26.65 2.73 5.16
N ARG A 271 25.75 3.54 4.61
CA ARG A 271 24.92 4.47 5.39
C ARG A 271 23.91 3.71 6.23
N LEU A 272 23.24 2.72 5.65
CA LEU A 272 22.25 1.92 6.35
C LEU A 272 22.84 1.11 7.50
N VAL A 273 24.07 0.59 7.37
CA VAL A 273 24.77 -0.11 8.48
C VAL A 273 24.95 0.80 9.70
N THR A 274 25.11 2.10 9.47
CA THR A 274 25.17 3.06 10.58
C THR A 274 23.79 3.29 11.19
N LEU A 275 22.77 3.45 10.34
CA LEU A 275 21.40 3.73 10.76
C LEU A 275 20.68 2.56 11.42
N GLU A 276 21.00 1.30 11.06
CA GLU A 276 20.37 0.12 11.67
C GLU A 276 20.64 0.01 13.18
N SER A 277 21.70 0.67 13.68
CA SER A 277 21.98 0.76 15.12
C SER A 277 20.89 1.47 15.91
N TRP A 278 20.01 2.22 15.23
CA TRP A 278 18.88 2.91 15.85
C TRP A 278 17.61 2.04 15.93
N ALA A 279 17.63 0.78 15.51
CA ALA A 279 16.42 -0.06 15.48
C ALA A 279 15.72 -0.19 16.86
N ASP A 280 16.47 -0.03 17.95
CA ASP A 280 15.97 -0.05 19.33
C ASP A 280 16.19 1.29 20.06
N ASP A 281 16.38 2.41 19.32
CA ASP A 281 16.61 3.73 19.92
C ASP A 281 15.36 4.17 20.71
N PRO A 282 15.52 4.76 21.92
CA PRO A 282 14.40 5.28 22.69
C PRO A 282 13.69 6.46 22.02
N ASP A 283 14.35 7.16 21.09
CA ASP A 283 13.70 8.15 20.23
C ASP A 283 12.92 7.44 19.12
N TYR A 284 11.59 7.58 19.15
CA TYR A 284 10.70 6.88 18.21
C TYR A 284 10.92 7.27 16.74
N LEU A 285 11.42 8.47 16.43
CA LEU A 285 11.73 8.82 15.04
C LEU A 285 13.00 8.12 14.57
N LYS A 286 14.04 8.07 15.40
CA LYS A 286 15.25 7.29 15.10
C LYS A 286 14.97 5.80 15.02
N ARG A 287 14.11 5.28 15.91
CA ARG A 287 13.64 3.90 15.89
C ARG A 287 13.02 3.51 14.55
N GLN A 288 12.16 4.36 13.99
CA GLN A 288 11.60 4.16 12.65
C GLN A 288 12.68 4.09 11.57
N VAL A 289 13.68 4.99 11.62
CA VAL A 289 14.80 4.99 10.66
C VAL A 289 15.61 3.69 10.79
N GLY A 290 15.95 3.28 12.00
CA GLY A 290 16.72 2.07 12.26
C GLY A 290 15.97 0.80 11.86
N PHE A 291 14.67 0.73 12.16
CA PHE A 291 13.78 -0.35 11.73
C PHE A 291 13.79 -0.49 10.19
N CYS A 292 13.57 0.61 9.47
CA CYS A 292 13.60 0.58 8.01
C CYS A 292 14.99 0.22 7.48
N ALA A 293 16.06 0.81 8.01
CA ALA A 293 17.43 0.53 7.56
C ALA A 293 17.81 -0.95 7.73
N GLN A 294 17.47 -1.55 8.88
CA GLN A 294 17.66 -2.97 9.14
C GLN A 294 16.88 -3.82 8.12
N TRP A 295 15.60 -3.48 7.89
CA TRP A 295 14.77 -4.18 6.92
C TRP A 295 15.32 -4.08 5.50
N SER A 296 15.78 -2.89 5.06
CA SER A 296 16.32 -2.71 3.71
C SER A 296 17.67 -3.45 3.54
N LEU A 297 18.52 -3.51 4.56
CA LEU A 297 19.77 -4.28 4.53
C LEU A 297 19.54 -5.78 4.41
N ASP A 298 18.44 -6.29 4.95
CA ASP A 298 18.07 -7.71 4.85
C ASP A 298 17.37 -8.04 3.52
N ASN A 299 16.66 -7.09 2.91
CA ASN A 299 15.73 -7.38 1.79
C ASN A 299 16.13 -6.76 0.45
N LEU A 300 16.73 -5.57 0.44
CA LEU A 300 16.89 -4.76 -0.77
C LEU A 300 18.36 -4.44 -1.09
N PHE A 301 19.06 -3.80 -0.15
CA PHE A 301 20.39 -3.23 -0.35
C PHE A 301 21.42 -4.00 0.48
N LEU A 302 21.71 -5.23 0.05
CA LEU A 302 22.55 -6.15 0.79
C LEU A 302 23.97 -5.59 0.95
N LYS A 303 24.56 -5.77 2.14
CA LYS A 303 25.97 -5.46 2.41
C LYS A 303 26.79 -6.74 2.44
N GLU A 304 27.82 -6.81 1.60
CA GLU A 304 28.75 -7.95 1.62
C GLU A 304 29.39 -8.13 2.99
N GLY A 305 29.40 -9.37 3.49
CA GLY A 305 29.95 -9.72 4.81
C GLY A 305 29.04 -9.39 6.01
N ARG A 306 27.90 -8.70 5.82
CA ARG A 306 26.92 -8.47 6.89
C ARG A 306 26.08 -9.73 7.10
N GLN A 307 25.99 -10.19 8.35
CA GLN A 307 25.07 -11.25 8.75
C GLN A 307 23.62 -10.74 8.73
N LEU A 308 22.69 -11.55 8.20
CA LEU A 308 21.27 -11.16 8.12
C LEU A 308 20.64 -11.17 9.51
N THR A 309 19.70 -10.27 9.76
CA THR A 309 19.23 -10.06 11.14
C THR A 309 18.53 -11.27 11.75
N TYR A 310 17.78 -12.03 10.93
CA TYR A 310 17.14 -13.27 11.40
C TYR A 310 18.13 -14.35 11.89
N GLU A 311 19.40 -14.26 11.50
CA GLU A 311 20.44 -15.24 11.89
C GLU A 311 21.06 -14.92 13.26
N LYS A 312 20.88 -13.68 13.76
CA LYS A 312 21.51 -13.20 15.01
C LYS A 312 20.53 -12.78 16.09
N VAL A 313 19.25 -12.59 15.76
CA VAL A 313 18.21 -12.18 16.71
C VAL A 313 17.93 -13.28 17.74
N ASP A 314 17.79 -12.92 19.01
CA ASP A 314 17.41 -13.86 20.07
C ASP A 314 15.89 -14.02 20.13
N LEU A 315 15.41 -15.24 19.89
CA LEU A 315 13.99 -15.59 19.85
C LEU A 315 13.60 -16.56 20.99
N ASN A 316 14.49 -16.78 21.96
CA ASN A 316 14.25 -17.77 23.03
C ASN A 316 13.06 -17.41 23.90
N SER A 317 12.84 -16.12 24.17
CA SER A 317 11.72 -15.61 24.96
C SER A 317 10.41 -15.49 24.19
N ILE A 318 10.44 -15.63 22.86
CA ILE A 318 9.28 -15.42 21.98
C ILE A 318 8.55 -16.74 21.76
N LYS A 319 7.28 -16.81 22.17
CA LYS A 319 6.38 -17.94 21.91
C LYS A 319 5.11 -17.56 21.16
N ALA A 320 4.82 -16.26 21.07
CA ALA A 320 3.78 -15.70 20.21
C ALA A 320 4.33 -14.44 19.52
N MET A 321 3.99 -14.23 18.25
CA MET A 321 4.47 -13.13 17.44
C MET A 321 3.45 -12.78 16.35
N LEU A 322 3.69 -11.72 15.59
CA LEU A 322 2.97 -11.43 14.36
C LEU A 322 3.27 -12.51 13.31
N ASN A 323 2.23 -13.00 12.63
CA ASN A 323 2.34 -14.13 11.72
C ASN A 323 2.72 -13.67 10.31
N SER A 324 3.96 -13.94 9.89
CA SER A 324 4.46 -13.60 8.55
C SER A 324 3.83 -14.41 7.40
N ASN A 325 3.01 -15.42 7.71
CA ASN A 325 2.22 -16.19 6.75
C ASN A 325 0.74 -15.76 6.70
N ASP A 326 0.30 -14.92 7.64
CA ASP A 326 -1.07 -14.41 7.74
C ASP A 326 -1.03 -12.88 7.87
N VAL A 327 -0.49 -12.27 6.82
CA VAL A 327 -0.18 -10.85 6.69
C VAL A 327 -0.33 -10.39 5.25
N SER A 328 -0.67 -9.12 5.06
CA SER A 328 -0.68 -8.46 3.75
C SER A 328 0.75 -8.32 3.17
N GLU A 329 0.88 -8.28 1.83
CA GLU A 329 2.18 -8.45 1.14
C GLU A 329 3.26 -7.43 1.54
N TYR A 330 2.88 -6.20 1.84
CA TYR A 330 3.80 -5.07 1.98
C TYR A 330 4.07 -4.67 3.43
N LEU A 331 3.48 -5.35 4.41
CA LEU A 331 3.76 -5.08 5.81
C LEU A 331 5.18 -5.52 6.16
N LYS A 332 5.98 -4.60 6.69
CA LYS A 332 7.30 -4.90 7.23
C LYS A 332 7.13 -5.42 8.64
N ILE A 333 7.64 -6.62 8.92
CA ILE A 333 7.69 -7.19 10.27
C ILE A 333 9.17 -7.30 10.68
N SER A 334 9.46 -6.86 11.91
CA SER A 334 10.76 -7.04 12.57
C SER A 334 11.20 -8.50 12.62
N PRO A 335 12.51 -8.80 12.68
CA PRO A 335 13.01 -10.18 12.78
C PRO A 335 12.54 -10.96 14.02
N HIS A 336 12.20 -10.27 15.11
CA HIS A 336 11.61 -10.88 16.31
C HIS A 336 10.08 -10.98 16.26
N GLY A 337 9.45 -10.48 15.20
CA GLY A 337 8.01 -10.58 14.94
C GLY A 337 7.12 -9.79 15.90
N LEU A 338 7.65 -8.81 16.63
CA LEU A 338 6.86 -8.03 17.59
C LEU A 338 6.62 -6.59 17.16
N GLU A 339 7.33 -6.10 16.16
CA GLU A 339 7.15 -4.74 15.63
C GLU A 339 6.81 -4.81 14.15
N ALA A 340 5.83 -4.01 13.72
CA ALA A 340 5.37 -3.93 12.34
C ALA A 340 5.24 -2.48 11.87
N ARG A 341 5.51 -2.26 10.59
CA ARG A 341 5.41 -0.98 9.91
C ARG A 341 4.84 -1.14 8.50
N CYS A 342 3.94 -0.24 8.12
CA CYS A 342 3.48 -0.11 6.73
C CYS A 342 4.11 1.11 6.06
N ASP A 343 4.67 0.96 4.87
CA ASP A 343 5.10 2.08 3.99
C ASP A 343 4.42 2.00 2.60
N ALA A 344 3.41 1.15 2.44
CA ALA A 344 2.57 1.05 1.25
C ALA A 344 1.36 1.98 1.34
N SER A 345 0.73 2.29 0.21
CA SER A 345 -0.53 3.06 0.16
C SER A 345 -1.74 2.25 0.65
N SER A 346 -1.68 0.93 0.56
CA SER A 346 -2.73 0.00 1.00
C SER A 346 -2.81 -0.15 2.52
N PHE A 347 -3.97 -0.61 2.98
CA PHE A 347 -4.25 -0.81 4.40
C PHE A 347 -3.83 -2.21 4.87
N GLU A 348 -2.52 -2.36 5.08
CA GLU A 348 -1.88 -3.64 5.37
C GLU A 348 -2.29 -4.19 6.73
N SER A 349 -2.58 -5.48 6.80
CA SER A 349 -3.15 -6.15 7.98
C SER A 349 -2.38 -7.41 8.37
N VAL A 350 -2.41 -7.77 9.65
CA VAL A 350 -1.73 -8.96 10.20
C VAL A 350 -2.48 -9.54 11.40
N ARG A 351 -2.44 -10.87 11.54
CA ARG A 351 -2.80 -11.59 12.78
C ARG A 351 -1.56 -12.12 13.49
N CYS A 352 -1.65 -12.34 14.79
CA CYS A 352 -0.63 -13.06 15.54
C CYS A 352 -0.67 -14.58 15.27
N THR A 353 0.34 -15.30 15.73
CA THR A 353 0.50 -16.74 15.50
C THR A 353 -0.37 -17.62 16.41
N PHE A 354 -1.04 -17.06 17.41
CA PHE A 354 -1.73 -17.84 18.43
C PHE A 354 -3.22 -17.48 18.56
N CYS A 355 -4.06 -18.51 18.48
CA CYS A 355 -5.51 -18.43 18.57
C CYS A 355 -5.96 -18.58 20.04
N VAL A 356 -6.93 -17.77 20.47
CA VAL A 356 -7.54 -17.85 21.79
C VAL A 356 -9.02 -18.23 21.69
N ASP A 357 -9.39 -19.32 22.36
CA ASP A 357 -10.72 -19.93 22.28
C ASP A 357 -11.53 -19.94 23.57
N ALA A 358 -10.88 -19.76 24.73
CA ALA A 358 -11.54 -19.72 26.03
C ALA A 358 -10.75 -18.89 27.05
N GLY A 359 -11.42 -18.42 28.11
CA GLY A 359 -10.80 -17.70 29.21
C GLY A 359 -10.65 -16.18 28.98
N VAL A 360 -9.73 -15.58 29.72
CA VAL A 360 -9.48 -14.13 29.72
C VAL A 360 -8.04 -13.88 29.28
N TRP A 361 -7.85 -13.08 28.24
CA TRP A 361 -6.54 -12.84 27.62
C TRP A 361 -6.22 -11.36 27.55
N TYR A 362 -4.93 -11.04 27.67
CA TYR A 362 -4.45 -9.66 27.61
C TYR A 362 -3.14 -9.56 26.81
N TYR A 363 -3.02 -8.49 26.02
CA TYR A 363 -1.77 -8.05 25.41
C TYR A 363 -1.69 -6.52 25.39
N GLU A 364 -0.49 -5.98 25.21
CA GLU A 364 -0.25 -4.55 25.07
C GLU A 364 0.39 -4.22 23.73
N VAL A 365 0.17 -3.01 23.24
CA VAL A 365 0.84 -2.44 22.08
C VAL A 365 1.41 -1.08 22.44
N THR A 366 2.68 -0.85 22.12
CA THR A 366 3.31 0.47 22.20
C THR A 366 3.20 1.17 20.86
N VAL A 367 2.61 2.36 20.87
CA VAL A 367 2.45 3.20 19.68
C VAL A 367 3.80 3.81 19.32
N VAL A 368 4.30 3.56 18.11
CA VAL A 368 5.56 4.18 17.62
C VAL A 368 5.26 5.40 16.74
N THR A 369 4.10 5.41 16.06
CA THR A 369 3.59 6.56 15.30
C THR A 369 2.13 6.84 15.65
N SER A 370 1.73 8.10 15.69
CA SER A 370 0.39 8.53 16.12
C SER A 370 -0.68 8.61 15.00
N GLY A 371 -0.41 8.12 13.80
CA GLY A 371 -1.37 8.11 12.69
C GLY A 371 -2.37 6.94 12.72
N VAL A 372 -3.08 6.72 11.62
CA VAL A 372 -4.23 5.79 11.56
C VAL A 372 -3.80 4.33 11.57
N MET A 373 -4.18 3.63 12.63
CA MET A 373 -4.08 2.17 12.75
C MET A 373 -5.36 1.66 13.41
N GLN A 374 -5.77 0.44 13.06
CA GLN A 374 -6.87 -0.27 13.68
C GLN A 374 -6.30 -1.52 14.34
N ILE A 375 -6.34 -1.60 15.67
CA ILE A 375 -5.69 -2.67 16.43
C ILE A 375 -6.74 -3.33 17.32
N GLY A 376 -6.77 -4.65 17.37
CA GLY A 376 -7.74 -5.34 18.22
C GLY A 376 -7.74 -6.85 18.03
N TRP A 377 -8.93 -7.39 17.78
CA TRP A 377 -9.18 -8.83 17.74
C TRP A 377 -9.87 -9.20 16.44
N ALA A 378 -9.40 -10.28 15.80
CA ALA A 378 -10.01 -10.83 14.60
C ALA A 378 -10.01 -12.35 14.67
N THR A 379 -11.03 -12.99 14.10
CA THR A 379 -10.99 -14.43 13.87
C THR A 379 -10.32 -14.76 12.54
N ARG A 380 -10.18 -16.06 12.25
CA ARG A 380 -9.67 -16.54 10.96
C ARG A 380 -10.63 -16.25 9.80
N ASP A 381 -11.92 -16.06 10.07
CA ASP A 381 -12.94 -15.76 9.06
C ASP A 381 -12.91 -14.28 8.63
N SER A 382 -12.24 -13.43 9.41
CA SER A 382 -12.01 -12.04 9.04
C SER A 382 -11.12 -11.95 7.81
N LYS A 383 -11.53 -11.14 6.84
CA LYS A 383 -10.86 -10.99 5.54
C LYS A 383 -10.25 -9.61 5.42
N PHE A 384 -8.97 -9.55 5.06
CA PHE A 384 -8.27 -8.30 4.83
C PHE A 384 -8.28 -8.00 3.33
N LEU A 385 -8.95 -6.92 2.93
CA LEU A 385 -8.94 -6.42 1.56
C LEU A 385 -8.14 -5.11 1.55
N ASN A 386 -6.83 -5.24 1.74
CA ASN A 386 -5.89 -4.15 1.93
C ASN A 386 -5.96 -3.08 0.80
N HIS A 387 -6.17 -3.50 -0.44
CA HIS A 387 -6.32 -2.59 -1.59
C HIS A 387 -7.68 -1.89 -1.67
N GLU A 388 -8.69 -2.42 -0.98
CA GLU A 388 -10.03 -1.81 -0.85
C GLU A 388 -10.15 -0.99 0.44
N GLY A 389 -9.07 -0.90 1.23
CA GLY A 389 -9.04 -0.17 2.49
C GLY A 389 -9.72 -0.91 3.66
N TYR A 390 -10.11 -2.17 3.50
CA TYR A 390 -10.75 -2.95 4.57
C TYR A 390 -9.72 -3.72 5.41
N GLY A 391 -9.73 -3.44 6.72
CA GLY A 391 -8.86 -4.05 7.73
C GLY A 391 -9.61 -4.60 8.94
N ILE A 392 -8.97 -4.58 10.10
CA ILE A 392 -9.55 -5.09 11.36
C ILE A 392 -10.68 -4.17 11.82
N GLY A 393 -11.86 -4.73 12.04
CA GLY A 393 -13.07 -4.00 12.42
C GLY A 393 -13.97 -3.65 11.23
N ASP A 394 -13.56 -3.98 10.01
CA ASP A 394 -14.34 -3.71 8.79
C ASP A 394 -15.18 -4.90 8.33
N ASP A 395 -15.26 -5.95 9.15
CA ASP A 395 -16.15 -7.09 8.97
C ASP A 395 -16.84 -7.49 10.28
N GLU A 396 -17.72 -8.49 10.21
CA GLU A 396 -18.45 -9.00 11.36
C GLU A 396 -17.62 -9.93 12.28
N TYR A 397 -16.38 -10.26 11.88
CA TYR A 397 -15.51 -11.23 12.54
C TYR A 397 -14.34 -10.57 13.27
N SER A 398 -14.33 -9.24 13.36
CA SER A 398 -13.26 -8.47 13.96
C SER A 398 -13.75 -7.19 14.64
N CYS A 399 -13.00 -6.70 15.62
CA CYS A 399 -13.25 -5.42 16.28
C CYS A 399 -11.93 -4.74 16.59
N ALA A 400 -11.84 -3.44 16.31
CA ALA A 400 -10.61 -2.67 16.46
C ALA A 400 -10.80 -1.35 17.20
N TYR A 401 -9.73 -0.98 17.90
CA TYR A 401 -9.49 0.33 18.49
C TYR A 401 -8.64 1.18 17.52
N ASP A 402 -9.07 2.41 17.30
CA ASP A 402 -8.35 3.42 16.51
C ASP A 402 -8.11 4.66 17.37
N GLY A 403 -6.90 4.77 17.93
CA GLY A 403 -6.54 5.87 18.81
C GLY A 403 -6.24 7.18 18.06
N CYS A 404 -6.05 7.14 16.74
CA CYS A 404 -5.85 8.34 15.94
C CYS A 404 -7.20 9.02 15.70
N ARG A 405 -8.20 8.30 15.17
CA ARG A 405 -9.53 8.88 14.93
C ARG A 405 -10.43 8.86 16.17
N GLN A 406 -9.97 8.23 17.25
CA GLN A 406 -10.69 8.03 18.51
C GLN A 406 -11.99 7.24 18.31
N LEU A 407 -11.90 6.16 17.54
CA LEU A 407 -13.02 5.34 17.10
C LEU A 407 -12.86 3.88 17.53
N ILE A 408 -13.99 3.21 17.76
CA ILE A 408 -14.08 1.75 17.81
C ILE A 408 -14.76 1.28 16.53
N TRP A 409 -14.13 0.33 15.84
CA TRP A 409 -14.55 -0.23 14.56
C TRP A 409 -15.14 -1.63 14.72
N TYR A 410 -16.26 -1.88 14.05
CA TYR A 410 -16.91 -3.19 13.92
C TYR A 410 -17.85 -3.19 12.71
N ASN A 411 -17.80 -4.24 11.88
CA ASN A 411 -18.69 -4.43 10.75
C ASN A 411 -18.75 -3.21 9.81
N ALA A 412 -17.58 -2.67 9.47
CA ALA A 412 -17.38 -1.48 8.64
C ALA A 412 -18.10 -0.23 9.18
N ARG A 413 -18.42 -0.21 10.47
CA ARG A 413 -19.02 0.94 11.16
C ARG A 413 -18.13 1.35 12.32
N SER A 414 -18.23 2.62 12.69
CA SER A 414 -17.47 3.17 13.79
C SER A 414 -18.34 3.91 14.79
N LYS A 415 -17.85 4.00 16.02
CA LYS A 415 -18.40 4.87 17.06
C LYS A 415 -17.26 5.58 17.81
N PRO A 416 -17.45 6.84 18.26
CA PRO A 416 -16.44 7.56 19.01
C PRO A 416 -16.23 6.97 20.40
N HIS A 417 -14.99 7.07 20.91
CA HIS A 417 -14.63 6.72 22.28
C HIS A 417 -14.00 7.90 23.02
N GLN A 418 -13.85 7.77 24.35
CA GLN A 418 -13.47 8.88 25.22
C GLN A 418 -11.97 9.00 25.53
N HIS A 419 -11.14 8.04 25.11
CA HIS A 419 -9.69 8.21 25.22
C HIS A 419 -9.21 9.39 24.38
N PRO A 420 -8.18 10.13 24.84
CA PRO A 420 -7.51 11.12 24.01
C PRO A 420 -6.88 10.48 22.78
N CYS A 421 -6.55 11.30 21.78
CA CYS A 421 -5.70 10.87 20.67
C CYS A 421 -4.40 10.26 21.22
N TRP A 422 -4.03 9.09 20.72
CA TRP A 422 -2.76 8.48 21.10
C TRP A 422 -1.57 9.30 20.60
N LYS A 423 -0.43 9.08 21.24
CA LYS A 423 0.86 9.67 20.89
C LYS A 423 1.95 8.60 20.90
N GLU A 424 3.08 8.94 20.30
CA GLU A 424 4.28 8.11 20.33
C GLU A 424 4.65 7.78 21.78
N GLY A 425 4.81 6.48 22.07
CA GLY A 425 5.11 5.94 23.39
C GLY A 425 3.92 5.65 24.30
N ASP A 426 2.70 5.99 23.88
CA ASP A 426 1.50 5.50 24.55
C ASP A 426 1.39 3.97 24.45
N THR A 427 0.80 3.36 25.49
CA THR A 427 0.56 1.92 25.55
C THR A 427 -0.93 1.63 25.52
N VAL A 428 -1.38 0.91 24.51
CA VAL A 428 -2.76 0.44 24.36
C VAL A 428 -2.86 -0.99 24.86
N GLY A 429 -3.79 -1.25 25.77
CA GLY A 429 -4.04 -2.57 26.31
C GLY A 429 -5.30 -3.20 25.72
N PHE A 430 -5.27 -4.50 25.48
CA PHE A 430 -6.35 -5.24 24.83
C PHE A 430 -6.73 -6.45 25.67
N LEU A 431 -7.87 -6.34 26.36
CA LEU A 431 -8.44 -7.45 27.11
C LEU A 431 -9.55 -8.12 26.30
N LEU A 432 -9.51 -9.45 26.23
CA LEU A 432 -10.59 -10.28 25.70
C LEU A 432 -11.05 -11.22 26.80
N ASP A 433 -12.32 -11.10 27.20
CA ASP A 433 -12.97 -11.99 28.15
C ASP A 433 -14.02 -12.82 27.41
N LEU A 434 -13.68 -14.08 27.11
CA LEU A 434 -14.57 -15.01 26.42
C LEU A 434 -15.63 -15.60 27.34
N ASN A 435 -15.46 -15.50 28.66
CA ASN A 435 -16.47 -15.95 29.62
C ASN A 435 -17.64 -14.97 29.65
N GLU A 436 -17.34 -13.67 29.71
CA GLU A 436 -18.33 -12.57 29.74
C GLU A 436 -18.67 -12.01 28.35
N LYS A 437 -18.06 -12.59 27.30
CA LYS A 437 -18.20 -12.22 25.89
C LYS A 437 -18.04 -10.72 25.69
N GLN A 438 -16.87 -10.22 26.08
CA GLN A 438 -16.57 -8.79 25.99
C GLN A 438 -15.10 -8.51 25.70
N MET A 439 -14.86 -7.43 24.97
CA MET A 439 -13.54 -6.85 24.72
C MET A 439 -13.43 -5.54 25.47
N ILE A 440 -12.28 -5.26 26.09
CA ILE A 440 -12.02 -4.00 26.79
C ILE A 440 -10.70 -3.44 26.31
N PHE A 441 -10.72 -2.17 25.90
CA PHE A 441 -9.54 -1.45 25.44
C PHE A 441 -9.05 -0.49 26.52
N PHE A 442 -7.74 -0.35 26.63
CA PHE A 442 -7.07 0.49 27.62
C PHE A 442 -6.12 1.46 26.92
N LEU A 443 -5.97 2.69 27.42
CA LEU A 443 -4.90 3.61 27.02
C LEU A 443 -4.16 4.07 28.27
N ASN A 444 -2.89 3.68 28.37
CA ASN A 444 -2.04 3.93 29.54
C ASN A 444 -2.71 3.48 30.85
N GLY A 445 -3.35 2.30 30.83
CA GLY A 445 -4.08 1.73 31.96
C GLY A 445 -5.49 2.28 32.20
N ASN A 446 -5.93 3.33 31.51
CA ASN A 446 -7.30 3.83 31.59
C ASN A 446 -8.20 2.98 30.71
N GLN A 447 -9.31 2.46 31.24
CA GLN A 447 -10.20 1.54 30.53
C GLN A 447 -11.38 2.26 29.84
N LEU A 448 -11.79 1.76 28.66
CA LEU A 448 -13.07 2.09 28.02
C LEU A 448 -14.19 1.15 28.48
N PRO A 449 -15.46 1.50 28.20
CA PRO A 449 -16.58 0.57 28.33
C PRO A 449 -16.39 -0.71 27.47
N PRO A 450 -16.92 -1.87 27.90
CA PRO A 450 -16.75 -3.11 27.15
C PRO A 450 -17.50 -3.13 25.81
N GLU A 451 -16.89 -3.74 24.81
CA GLU A 451 -17.49 -4.04 23.50
C GLU A 451 -17.96 -5.49 23.42
N LYS A 452 -19.23 -5.67 23.05
CA LYS A 452 -19.87 -7.01 22.96
C LYS A 452 -20.41 -7.35 21.57
N GLN A 453 -20.38 -6.39 20.66
CA GLN A 453 -21.06 -6.46 19.36
C GLN A 453 -20.53 -7.57 18.45
N VAL A 454 -19.21 -7.81 18.43
CA VAL A 454 -18.60 -8.91 17.66
C VAL A 454 -19.09 -10.30 18.08
N PHE A 455 -19.57 -10.43 19.34
CA PHE A 455 -20.08 -11.70 19.87
C PHE A 455 -21.46 -12.10 19.34
N SER A 456 -22.10 -11.26 18.52
CA SER A 456 -23.29 -11.66 17.77
C SER A 456 -22.97 -12.62 16.63
N SER A 457 -21.78 -12.52 16.05
CA SER A 457 -21.38 -13.26 14.85
C SER A 457 -20.35 -14.35 15.15
N THR A 458 -19.49 -14.16 16.16
CA THR A 458 -18.47 -15.16 16.55
C THR A 458 -18.24 -15.20 18.06
N VAL A 459 -17.94 -16.36 18.63
CA VAL A 459 -17.81 -16.54 20.10
C VAL A 459 -16.44 -17.05 20.56
N SER A 460 -15.57 -17.46 19.65
CA SER A 460 -14.23 -17.99 19.94
C SER A 460 -13.31 -17.81 18.72
N GLY A 461 -12.07 -18.29 18.80
CA GLY A 461 -11.17 -18.31 17.66
C GLY A 461 -10.49 -16.97 17.37
N PHE A 462 -10.24 -16.15 18.39
CA PHE A 462 -9.70 -14.81 18.20
C PHE A 462 -8.17 -14.80 18.16
N PHE A 463 -7.63 -13.88 17.39
CA PHE A 463 -6.21 -13.55 17.33
C PHE A 463 -6.06 -12.07 17.64
N ALA A 464 -4.96 -11.68 18.28
CA ALA A 464 -4.53 -10.29 18.23
C ALA A 464 -4.25 -9.93 16.77
N ALA A 465 -4.75 -8.77 16.33
CA ALA A 465 -4.68 -8.36 14.94
C ALA A 465 -4.53 -6.84 14.81
N ALA A 466 -3.96 -6.39 13.71
CA ALA A 466 -3.84 -4.97 13.41
C ALA A 466 -3.84 -4.67 11.91
N SER A 467 -4.33 -3.48 11.56
CA SER A 467 -4.24 -2.86 10.24
C SER A 467 -3.58 -1.49 10.32
N PHE A 468 -2.78 -1.17 9.32
CA PHE A 468 -1.88 -0.02 9.30
C PHE A 468 -2.09 0.81 8.04
N MET A 469 -2.35 2.11 8.22
CA MET A 469 -2.23 3.07 7.12
C MET A 469 -0.75 3.26 6.77
N SER A 470 -0.49 3.91 5.63
CA SER A 470 0.85 4.33 5.23
C SER A 470 1.61 5.04 6.34
N TYR A 471 2.87 4.66 6.47
CA TYR A 471 3.89 5.21 7.37
C TYR A 471 3.63 4.97 8.86
N GLN A 472 2.75 4.02 9.21
CA GLN A 472 2.42 3.72 10.60
C GLN A 472 3.19 2.52 11.15
N GLN A 473 3.49 2.57 12.46
CA GLN A 473 4.31 1.59 13.16
C GLN A 473 3.87 1.40 14.62
N CYS A 474 3.91 0.16 15.10
CA CYS A 474 3.72 -0.16 16.52
C CYS A 474 4.43 -1.46 16.93
N GLU A 475 4.64 -1.62 18.24
CA GLU A 475 5.28 -2.78 18.85
C GLU A 475 4.29 -3.54 19.77
N PHE A 476 4.10 -4.83 19.52
CA PHE A 476 3.27 -5.75 20.27
C PHE A 476 4.04 -6.38 21.42
N ASN A 477 3.38 -6.47 22.57
CA ASN A 477 3.82 -7.27 23.70
C ASN A 477 2.78 -8.35 23.97
N PHE A 478 3.10 -9.58 23.60
CA PHE A 478 2.28 -10.77 23.83
C PHE A 478 2.51 -11.42 25.22
N GLY A 479 3.26 -10.76 26.09
CA GLY A 479 3.69 -11.27 27.40
C GLY A 479 5.15 -11.75 27.45
N ALA A 480 5.94 -11.48 26.40
CA ALA A 480 7.38 -11.77 26.39
C ALA A 480 8.18 -10.82 27.29
N LYS A 481 7.67 -9.59 27.50
CA LYS A 481 8.17 -8.63 28.48
C LYS A 481 7.05 -8.26 29.47
N PRO A 482 7.37 -7.84 30.70
CA PRO A 482 6.36 -7.37 31.65
C PRO A 482 5.48 -6.27 31.04
N PHE A 483 4.17 -6.37 31.27
CA PHE A 483 3.22 -5.33 30.86
C PHE A 483 3.44 -4.04 31.66
N LYS A 484 3.29 -2.89 30.99
CA LYS A 484 3.46 -1.57 31.60
C LYS A 484 2.24 -1.18 32.44
N TYR A 485 1.04 -1.55 31.99
CA TYR A 485 -0.23 -1.22 32.62
C TYR A 485 -1.16 -2.45 32.67
N PRO A 486 -0.78 -3.53 33.39
CA PRO A 486 -1.62 -4.72 33.49
C PRO A 486 -2.97 -4.39 34.17
N PRO A 487 -4.09 -4.96 33.69
CA PRO A 487 -5.40 -4.75 34.30
C PRO A 487 -5.51 -5.47 35.65
N SER A 488 -6.47 -5.08 36.47
CA SER A 488 -6.68 -5.66 37.81
C SER A 488 -7.33 -7.04 37.80
N VAL A 489 -7.92 -7.45 36.67
CA VAL A 489 -8.52 -8.78 36.49
C VAL A 489 -7.45 -9.84 36.30
N LYS A 490 -7.78 -11.11 36.60
CA LYS A 490 -6.90 -12.23 36.25
C LYS A 490 -7.00 -12.49 34.75
N PHE A 491 -5.86 -12.64 34.09
CA PHE A 491 -5.75 -12.91 32.66
C PHE A 491 -4.59 -13.87 32.38
N SER A 492 -4.64 -14.47 31.19
CA SER A 492 -3.56 -15.22 30.57
C SER A 492 -2.83 -14.35 29.54
N THR A 493 -1.55 -14.64 29.32
CA THR A 493 -0.76 -14.02 28.26
C THR A 493 -0.50 -15.02 27.15
N PHE A 494 -0.38 -14.54 25.92
CA PHE A 494 -0.10 -15.40 24.77
C PHE A 494 1.23 -16.14 24.96
N ASN A 495 2.26 -15.46 25.46
CA ASN A 495 3.61 -16.01 25.60
C ASN A 495 3.73 -17.12 26.68
N ASP A 496 2.78 -17.21 27.61
CA ASP A 496 2.73 -18.29 28.60
C ASP A 496 2.20 -19.61 28.00
N TYR A 497 1.30 -19.52 27.01
CA TYR A 497 0.54 -20.67 26.50
C TYR A 497 0.89 -21.06 25.07
N ALA A 498 1.31 -20.10 24.24
CA ALA A 498 1.68 -20.34 22.86
C ALA A 498 2.99 -21.14 22.77
N PHE A 499 3.16 -21.79 21.62
CA PHE A 499 4.38 -22.50 21.25
C PHE A 499 4.65 -22.23 19.78
N LEU A 500 5.91 -21.96 19.46
CA LEU A 500 6.42 -21.84 18.10
C LEU A 500 7.70 -22.67 18.01
N THR A 501 7.82 -23.47 16.95
CA THR A 501 9.08 -24.16 16.62
C THR A 501 10.17 -23.14 16.26
N ALA A 502 11.42 -23.58 16.19
CA ALA A 502 12.51 -22.69 15.78
C ALA A 502 12.27 -22.15 14.37
N GLU A 503 11.73 -22.99 13.47
CA GLU A 503 11.41 -22.66 12.09
C GLU A 503 10.25 -21.66 11.98
N GLU A 504 9.19 -21.82 12.79
CA GLU A 504 8.04 -20.91 12.80
C GLU A 504 8.37 -19.50 13.30
N LYS A 505 9.45 -19.36 14.09
CA LYS A 505 9.92 -18.05 14.56
C LYS A 505 10.74 -17.29 13.53
N ILE A 506 11.20 -17.95 12.45
CA ILE A 506 12.08 -17.33 11.46
C ILE A 506 11.25 -16.57 10.43
N ILE A 507 11.36 -15.24 10.44
CA ILE A 507 10.87 -14.39 9.35
C ILE A 507 11.99 -14.23 8.32
N LEU A 508 11.88 -14.96 7.22
CA LEU A 508 12.89 -14.94 6.16
C LEU A 508 12.77 -13.68 5.28
N PRO A 509 13.91 -13.05 4.93
CA PRO A 509 13.94 -12.00 3.91
C PRO A 509 13.41 -12.50 2.57
N ARG A 510 12.79 -11.61 1.79
CA ARG A 510 12.06 -11.97 0.54
C ARG A 510 12.92 -12.78 -0.43
N HIS A 511 14.19 -12.40 -0.62
CA HIS A 511 15.09 -13.09 -1.54
C HIS A 511 15.44 -14.51 -1.09
N ARG A 512 15.56 -14.77 0.23
CA ARG A 512 15.78 -16.11 0.79
C ARG A 512 14.52 -16.96 0.67
N ARG A 513 13.36 -16.40 1.01
CA ARG A 513 12.06 -17.06 0.84
C ARG A 513 11.84 -17.48 -0.62
N LEU A 514 12.07 -16.58 -1.57
CA LEU A 514 11.99 -16.88 -3.00
C LEU A 514 13.00 -17.93 -3.46
N ALA A 515 14.23 -17.91 -2.93
CA ALA A 515 15.24 -18.93 -3.25
C ALA A 515 14.82 -20.32 -2.75
N LEU A 516 14.26 -20.42 -1.53
CA LEU A 516 13.72 -21.67 -1.01
C LEU A 516 12.53 -22.16 -1.84
N LEU A 517 11.58 -21.28 -2.18
CA LEU A 517 10.44 -21.64 -3.04
C LEU A 517 10.90 -22.16 -4.42
N LYS A 518 11.97 -21.60 -4.99
CA LYS A 518 12.57 -22.10 -6.24
C LYS A 518 13.26 -23.47 -6.08
N GLN A 519 13.70 -23.81 -4.87
CA GLN A 519 14.33 -25.10 -4.55
C GLN A 519 13.30 -26.19 -4.21
N VAL A 520 12.07 -25.82 -3.86
CA VAL A 520 10.97 -26.78 -3.72
C VAL A 520 10.67 -27.33 -5.11
N SER A 521 11.23 -28.51 -5.42
CA SER A 521 10.86 -29.28 -6.59
C SER A 521 9.43 -29.76 -6.40
N ILE A 522 8.49 -29.04 -6.99
CA ILE A 522 7.16 -29.56 -7.25
C ILE A 522 7.36 -30.85 -8.05
N ARG A 523 7.02 -32.01 -7.49
CA ARG A 523 7.12 -33.29 -8.21
C ARG A 523 6.30 -33.12 -9.49
N GLU A 524 6.85 -33.45 -10.66
CA GLU A 524 6.18 -33.25 -11.96
C GLU A 524 4.76 -33.86 -12.03
N ASN A 525 4.48 -34.83 -11.16
CA ASN A 525 3.21 -35.54 -11.08
C ASN A 525 2.31 -35.08 -9.91
N CYS A 526 2.55 -33.94 -9.25
CA CYS A 526 1.63 -33.50 -8.19
C CYS A 526 0.41 -32.76 -8.77
N CYS A 527 -0.67 -32.75 -8.01
CA CYS A 527 -1.86 -31.97 -8.24
C CYS A 527 -1.51 -30.49 -8.41
N SER A 528 -1.95 -29.89 -9.50
CA SER A 528 -1.76 -28.47 -9.81
C SER A 528 -2.51 -27.51 -8.89
N LEU A 529 -3.43 -28.00 -8.05
CA LEU A 529 -4.15 -27.17 -7.07
C LEU A 529 -3.54 -27.24 -5.66
N CYS A 530 -3.36 -28.44 -5.09
CA CYS A 530 -2.79 -28.54 -3.74
C CYS A 530 -1.27 -28.61 -3.73
N CYS A 531 -0.64 -28.97 -4.87
CA CYS A 531 0.80 -29.21 -5.00
C CYS A 531 1.38 -30.22 -3.99
N ASP A 532 0.52 -31.06 -3.40
CA ASP A 532 0.86 -31.97 -2.31
C ASP A 532 0.67 -33.43 -2.76
N GLU A 533 -0.56 -33.77 -3.12
CA GLU A 533 -0.93 -35.11 -3.60
C GLU A 533 -0.61 -35.32 -5.08
N VAL A 534 -0.52 -36.58 -5.52
CA VAL A 534 -0.29 -36.92 -6.94
C VAL A 534 -1.51 -36.53 -7.78
N ALA A 535 -1.26 -35.95 -8.96
CA ALA A 535 -2.25 -35.71 -10.00
C ALA A 535 -2.73 -37.06 -10.57
N ASP A 536 -3.78 -37.59 -9.96
CA ASP A 536 -4.29 -38.94 -10.19
C ASP A 536 -5.70 -38.95 -10.78
N THR A 537 -6.27 -37.81 -11.16
CA THR A 537 -7.70 -37.71 -11.50
C THR A 537 -7.94 -37.04 -12.83
N GLN A 538 -8.54 -37.78 -13.76
CA GLN A 538 -8.98 -37.29 -15.05
C GLN A 538 -10.40 -36.71 -14.99
N LEU A 539 -10.56 -35.48 -15.47
CA LEU A 539 -11.84 -34.76 -15.56
C LEU A 539 -12.51 -34.98 -16.92
N LYS A 540 -13.74 -35.49 -16.94
CA LYS A 540 -14.52 -35.66 -18.18
C LYS A 540 -15.59 -34.57 -18.32
N PRO A 541 -15.86 -34.08 -19.55
CA PRO A 541 -15.37 -34.60 -20.84
C PRO A 541 -14.02 -34.01 -21.30
N CYS A 542 -13.41 -33.09 -20.58
CA CYS A 542 -12.25 -32.34 -21.08
C CYS A 542 -10.94 -33.13 -21.16
N GLY A 543 -10.79 -34.23 -20.42
CA GLY A 543 -9.64 -35.12 -20.45
C GLY A 543 -8.44 -34.69 -19.61
N HIS A 544 -8.44 -33.48 -19.03
CA HIS A 544 -7.33 -33.01 -18.17
C HIS A 544 -7.17 -33.86 -16.91
N SER A 545 -5.92 -34.10 -16.51
CA SER A 545 -5.55 -35.02 -15.41
C SER A 545 -4.64 -34.41 -14.35
N ASP A 546 -4.48 -33.09 -14.32
CA ASP A 546 -3.48 -32.41 -13.49
C ASP A 546 -3.92 -32.21 -12.03
N LEU A 547 -4.92 -32.96 -11.55
CA LEU A 547 -5.51 -32.81 -10.21
C LEU A 547 -5.51 -34.13 -9.45
N CYS A 548 -5.34 -34.07 -8.14
CA CYS A 548 -5.68 -35.18 -7.26
C CYS A 548 -7.20 -35.27 -7.09
N MET A 549 -7.68 -36.43 -6.65
CA MET A 549 -9.12 -36.66 -6.46
C MET A 549 -9.77 -35.68 -5.49
N ASP A 550 -9.11 -35.35 -4.37
CA ASP A 550 -9.69 -34.50 -3.34
C ASP A 550 -9.91 -33.07 -3.85
N CYS A 551 -8.92 -32.52 -4.57
CA CYS A 551 -9.07 -31.22 -5.23
C CYS A 551 -10.10 -31.28 -6.36
N ALA A 552 -10.13 -32.34 -7.16
CA ALA A 552 -11.09 -32.48 -8.26
C ALA A 552 -12.54 -32.51 -7.75
N LEU A 553 -12.80 -33.10 -6.58
CA LEU A 553 -14.13 -33.17 -5.97
C LEU A 553 -14.68 -31.81 -5.52
N GLN A 554 -13.82 -30.83 -5.24
CA GLN A 554 -14.23 -29.48 -4.84
C GLN A 554 -14.58 -28.56 -6.01
N LEU A 555 -14.42 -29.02 -7.26
CA LEU A 555 -14.59 -28.19 -8.45
C LEU A 555 -15.80 -28.63 -9.27
N GLU A 556 -16.64 -27.69 -9.67
CA GLU A 556 -17.74 -27.96 -10.63
C GLU A 556 -17.29 -27.76 -12.09
N THR A 557 -16.27 -26.95 -12.31
CA THR A 557 -15.70 -26.66 -13.64
C THR A 557 -14.20 -26.93 -13.66
N CYS A 558 -13.68 -27.39 -14.80
CA CYS A 558 -12.27 -27.68 -14.97
C CYS A 558 -11.46 -26.37 -14.92
N PRO A 559 -10.47 -26.22 -14.04
CA PRO A 559 -9.73 -24.97 -13.89
C PRO A 559 -8.90 -24.62 -15.14
N LEU A 560 -8.52 -25.63 -15.93
CA LEU A 560 -7.66 -25.48 -17.10
C LEU A 560 -8.41 -25.03 -18.36
N CYS A 561 -9.64 -25.48 -18.55
CA CYS A 561 -10.43 -25.18 -19.77
C CYS A 561 -11.83 -24.65 -19.52
N ARG A 562 -12.20 -24.47 -18.25
CA ARG A 562 -13.49 -23.94 -17.77
C ARG A 562 -14.73 -24.74 -18.21
N LYS A 563 -14.55 -25.95 -18.76
CA LYS A 563 -15.67 -26.86 -19.07
C LYS A 563 -16.25 -27.47 -17.79
N GLU A 564 -17.56 -27.65 -17.77
CA GLU A 564 -18.27 -28.34 -16.68
C GLU A 564 -17.74 -29.77 -16.50
N ILE A 565 -17.51 -30.16 -15.24
CA ILE A 565 -16.99 -31.49 -14.89
C ILE A 565 -18.18 -32.43 -14.68
N VAL A 566 -18.38 -33.32 -15.65
CA VAL A 566 -19.45 -34.31 -15.61
C VAL A 566 -19.05 -35.54 -14.78
N SER A 567 -17.78 -35.96 -14.86
CA SER A 567 -17.27 -37.06 -14.02
C SER A 567 -15.77 -36.94 -13.76
N ARG A 568 -15.32 -37.53 -12.65
CA ARG A 568 -13.94 -37.53 -12.16
C ARG A 568 -13.49 -38.98 -12.07
N VAL A 569 -12.44 -39.35 -12.79
CA VAL A 569 -11.98 -40.75 -12.88
C VAL A 569 -10.57 -40.83 -12.33
N ARG A 570 -10.38 -41.59 -11.25
CA ARG A 570 -9.05 -41.86 -10.71
C ARG A 570 -8.26 -42.73 -11.67
N GLN A 571 -7.11 -42.24 -12.13
CA GLN A 571 -6.15 -42.96 -12.93
C GLN A 571 -5.21 -43.70 -11.99
N ILE A 572 -5.37 -45.02 -11.93
CA ILE A 572 -4.44 -45.89 -11.21
C ILE A 572 -3.23 -46.07 -12.11
N SER A 573 -2.15 -45.35 -11.84
CA SER A 573 -0.86 -45.62 -12.49
C SER A 573 -0.29 -46.92 -11.90
N HIS A 574 -0.18 -47.96 -12.73
CA HIS A 574 0.71 -49.08 -12.41
C HIS A 574 2.13 -48.54 -12.37
N ILE A 575 2.71 -48.46 -11.17
CA ILE A 575 4.15 -48.25 -10.99
C ILE A 575 4.86 -49.36 -11.77
N SER A 576 5.54 -49.00 -12.86
CA SER A 576 6.44 -49.86 -13.63
C SER A 576 7.84 -49.30 -13.52
#